data_AF-A0AAJ1GAN2-F1
#
_entry.id   AF-A0AAJ1GAN2-F1
#
_cell.length_a   1.000
_cell.length_b   1.000
_cell.length_c   1.000
_cell.angle_alpha   90.00
_cell.angle_beta   90.00
_cell.angle_gamma   90.00
#
_symmetry.space_group_name_H-M   'P 1'
#
loop_
_entity.id
_entity.type
_entity.pdbx_description
1 polymer ?
#
loop_
_entity_poly.entity_id
_entity_poly.type
_entity_poly.pdbx_seq_one_letter_code
_entity_poly.pdbx_strand_id
1 'polypeptide(L)'
;MCKSIPGTQKHMTMDQRIMIEKGLDQGRSLRSIALQLGKDPTTISKEIKKHRSFQEHNHFNESKNKCALIKDCKKKNICGIYAPVCKRMCKLCNHCNSHCDDFTPHSYHCPKLDKAPFVCNACSRKRGCRLDKAYYRATIAHREYRTVLVESRSGINISPEDLIRLDELVSPLILQG
;
A
#
# COMPACT_ATOMS: atom_id res chain seq x y z
N MET A 1 20.38 -6.53 17.46
CA MET A 1 21.08 -6.62 16.17
C MET A 1 21.68 -8.01 16.03
N CYS A 2 21.48 -8.68 14.90
CA CYS A 2 22.10 -10.00 14.67
C CYS A 2 23.57 -9.75 14.28
N LYS A 3 24.52 -10.14 15.14
CA LYS A 3 25.97 -9.85 14.97
C LYS A 3 26.63 -10.60 13.80
N SER A 4 25.86 -11.33 13.01
CA SER A 4 26.35 -12.37 12.09
C SER A 4 26.52 -11.92 10.64
N ILE A 5 26.12 -10.69 10.27
CA ILE A 5 26.13 -10.24 8.88
C ILE A 5 26.74 -8.83 8.81
N PRO A 6 27.96 -8.65 8.26
CA PRO A 6 28.53 -7.34 8.01
C PRO A 6 27.62 -6.54 7.06
N GLY A 7 27.05 -5.45 7.55
CA GLY A 7 26.18 -4.59 6.76
C GLY A 7 26.97 -3.81 5.72
N THR A 8 26.86 -4.17 4.45
CA THR A 8 27.33 -3.30 3.36
C THR A 8 26.26 -2.24 3.07
N GLN A 9 26.60 -0.94 3.16
CA GLN A 9 25.72 0.18 2.78
C GLN A 9 25.43 0.25 1.26
N LYS A 10 25.63 -0.85 0.53
CA LYS A 10 25.37 -0.95 -0.90
C LYS A 10 23.88 -1.14 -1.14
N HIS A 11 23.37 -0.46 -2.17
CA HIS A 11 22.00 -0.60 -2.65
C HIS A 11 21.64 -2.05 -2.99
N MET A 12 20.35 -2.38 -2.84
CA MET A 12 19.81 -3.69 -3.25
C MET A 12 19.92 -3.82 -4.77
N THR A 13 20.52 -4.91 -5.27
CA THR A 13 20.61 -5.17 -6.72
C THR A 13 19.32 -5.82 -7.24
N MET A 14 19.16 -5.91 -8.56
CA MET A 14 18.01 -6.61 -9.16
C MET A 14 17.98 -8.09 -8.75
N ASP A 15 19.11 -8.80 -8.81
CA ASP A 15 19.19 -10.22 -8.44
C ASP A 15 18.82 -10.47 -6.98
N GLN A 16 19.24 -9.57 -6.08
CA GLN A 16 18.85 -9.65 -4.68
C GLN A 16 17.34 -9.49 -4.50
N ARG A 17 16.71 -8.57 -5.24
CA ARG A 17 15.24 -8.43 -5.23
C ARG A 17 14.54 -9.66 -5.80
N ILE A 18 15.06 -10.25 -6.87
CA ILE A 18 14.53 -11.50 -7.44
C ILE A 18 14.59 -12.63 -6.40
N MET A 19 15.69 -12.73 -5.66
CA MET A 19 15.83 -13.72 -4.58
C MET A 19 14.86 -13.46 -3.42
N ILE A 20 14.61 -12.19 -3.05
CA ILE A 20 13.58 -11.85 -2.07
C ILE A 20 12.20 -12.29 -2.54
N GLU A 21 11.80 -11.96 -3.77
CA GLU A 21 10.50 -12.37 -4.34
C GLU A 21 10.34 -13.89 -4.32
N LYS A 22 11.32 -14.64 -4.83
CA LYS A 22 11.28 -16.12 -4.82
C LYS A 22 11.17 -16.68 -3.40
N GLY A 23 11.92 -16.13 -2.45
CA GLY A 23 11.86 -16.55 -1.05
C GLY A 23 10.48 -16.28 -0.42
N LEU A 24 9.87 -15.14 -0.73
CA LEU A 24 8.54 -14.77 -0.26
C LEU A 24 7.44 -15.64 -0.89
N ASP A 25 7.56 -15.99 -2.17
CA ASP A 25 6.64 -16.88 -2.87
C ASP A 25 6.69 -18.31 -2.32
N GLN A 26 7.87 -18.74 -1.87
CA GLN A 26 8.08 -20.02 -1.17
C GLN A 26 7.69 -19.99 0.31
N GLY A 27 7.31 -18.83 0.86
CA GLY A 27 6.95 -18.69 2.27
C GLY A 27 8.12 -18.80 3.24
N ARG A 28 9.36 -18.57 2.78
CA ARG A 28 10.55 -18.58 3.63
C ARG A 28 10.53 -17.40 4.60
N SER A 29 11.13 -17.61 5.78
CA SER A 29 11.27 -16.54 6.78
C SER A 29 12.23 -15.46 6.28
N LEU A 30 12.01 -14.19 6.68
CA LEU A 30 12.92 -13.09 6.35
C LEU A 30 14.36 -13.37 6.81
N ARG A 31 14.52 -14.11 7.91
CA ARG A 31 15.84 -14.53 8.42
C ARG A 31 16.55 -15.51 7.47
N SER A 32 15.82 -16.45 6.87
CA SER A 32 16.39 -17.39 5.89
C SER A 32 16.81 -16.65 4.61
N ILE A 33 15.97 -15.72 4.13
CA ILE A 33 16.27 -14.91 2.94
C ILE A 33 17.48 -14.00 3.22
N ALA A 34 17.53 -13.37 4.39
CA ALA A 34 18.66 -12.56 4.88
C ALA A 34 19.99 -13.31 4.87
N LEU A 35 20.00 -14.52 5.42
CA LEU A 35 21.20 -15.36 5.48
C LEU A 35 21.73 -15.69 4.08
N GLN A 36 20.83 -16.05 3.15
CA GLN A 36 21.21 -16.35 1.77
C GLN A 36 21.78 -15.13 1.02
N LEU A 37 21.27 -13.93 1.32
CA LEU A 37 21.69 -12.70 0.65
C LEU A 37 22.89 -12.02 1.31
N GLY A 38 23.31 -12.47 2.50
CA GLY A 38 24.28 -11.74 3.31
C GLY A 38 23.82 -10.32 3.65
N LYS A 39 22.52 -10.12 3.91
CA LYS A 39 21.92 -8.82 4.28
C LYS A 39 21.18 -8.95 5.61
N ASP A 40 21.10 -7.86 6.38
CA ASP A 40 20.37 -7.87 7.64
C ASP A 40 18.84 -8.07 7.40
N PRO A 41 18.14 -8.88 8.21
CA PRO A 41 16.70 -9.10 8.06
C PRO A 41 15.87 -7.81 8.11
N THR A 42 16.32 -6.79 8.85
CA THR A 42 15.65 -5.48 8.89
C THR A 42 15.80 -4.71 7.59
N THR A 43 16.92 -4.87 6.86
CA THR A 43 17.10 -4.31 5.51
C THR A 43 16.08 -4.89 4.55
N ILE A 44 15.90 -6.21 4.57
CA ILE A 44 14.90 -6.90 3.73
C ILE A 44 13.48 -6.51 4.14
N SER A 45 13.20 -6.44 5.44
CA SER A 45 11.91 -5.97 5.97
C SER A 45 11.55 -4.57 5.47
N LYS A 46 12.50 -3.63 5.53
CA LYS A 46 12.33 -2.25 5.04
C LYS A 46 12.14 -2.21 3.53
N GLU A 47 12.94 -2.96 2.77
CA GLU A 47 12.81 -3.11 1.32
C GLU A 47 11.40 -3.57 0.93
N ILE A 48 10.90 -4.65 1.55
CA ILE A 48 9.58 -5.19 1.27
C ILE A 48 8.48 -4.19 1.65
N LYS A 49 8.56 -3.59 2.84
CA LYS A 49 7.53 -2.66 3.32
C LYS A 49 7.45 -1.41 2.43
N LYS A 50 8.60 -0.94 1.91
CA LYS A 50 8.71 0.22 1.04
C LYS A 50 8.19 -0.05 -0.37
N HIS A 51 8.49 -1.21 -0.94
CA HIS A 51 8.28 -1.50 -2.36
C HIS A 51 7.20 -2.58 -2.64
N ARG A 52 6.38 -2.92 -1.65
CA ARG A 52 5.21 -3.78 -1.87
C ARG A 52 4.15 -3.03 -2.66
N SER A 53 3.61 -3.66 -3.69
CA SER A 53 2.46 -3.15 -4.43
C SER A 53 1.17 -3.60 -3.75
N PHE A 54 0.23 -2.68 -3.55
CA PHE A 54 -1.11 -3.01 -3.07
C PHE A 54 -2.00 -3.42 -4.24
N GLN A 55 -2.84 -4.42 -3.98
CA GLN A 55 -3.89 -4.87 -4.88
C GLN A 55 -5.20 -4.81 -4.11
N GLU A 56 -6.11 -3.99 -4.58
CA GLU A 56 -7.45 -3.87 -4.01
C GLU A 56 -8.21 -5.19 -4.09
N HIS A 57 -9.12 -5.39 -3.16
CA HIS A 57 -10.06 -6.50 -3.19
C HIS A 57 -10.92 -6.48 -4.46
N ASN A 58 -11.50 -7.64 -4.78
CA ASN A 58 -12.38 -7.75 -5.93
C ASN A 58 -13.79 -7.23 -5.56
N HIS A 59 -14.27 -6.25 -6.33
CA HIS A 59 -15.61 -5.67 -6.20
C HIS A 59 -16.73 -6.52 -6.82
N PHE A 60 -16.40 -7.61 -7.49
CA PHE A 60 -17.38 -8.52 -8.07
C PHE A 60 -18.27 -9.16 -6.99
N ASN A 61 -19.59 -9.02 -7.15
CA ASN A 61 -20.61 -9.46 -6.18
C ASN A 61 -20.41 -8.88 -4.77
N GLU A 62 -19.92 -7.64 -4.69
CA GLU A 62 -19.81 -6.94 -3.43
C GLU A 62 -21.19 -6.42 -2.97
N SER A 63 -21.49 -6.56 -1.68
CA SER A 63 -22.75 -6.08 -1.11
C SER A 63 -22.90 -4.57 -1.31
N LYS A 64 -24.11 -4.09 -1.66
CA LYS A 64 -24.42 -2.64 -1.72
C LYS A 64 -24.40 -2.01 -0.32
N ASN A 65 -24.86 -2.76 0.68
CA ASN A 65 -24.73 -2.37 2.08
C ASN A 65 -23.30 -2.68 2.53
N LYS A 66 -22.54 -1.63 2.83
CA LYS A 66 -21.12 -1.69 3.21
C LYS A 66 -20.93 -1.64 4.72
N CYS A 67 -21.98 -1.91 5.51
CA CYS A 67 -21.88 -1.87 6.96
C CYS A 67 -21.15 -3.11 7.50
N ALA A 68 -20.13 -2.92 8.32
CA ALA A 68 -19.44 -3.98 9.06
C ALA A 68 -20.41 -4.75 9.99
N LEU A 69 -21.44 -4.06 10.50
CA LEU A 69 -22.46 -4.62 11.39
C LEU A 69 -23.65 -5.24 10.63
N ILE A 70 -23.57 -5.40 9.30
CA ILE A 70 -24.70 -5.85 8.46
C ILE A 70 -25.35 -7.14 8.95
N LYS A 71 -24.58 -8.10 9.47
CA LYS A 71 -25.11 -9.41 9.90
C LYS A 71 -25.88 -9.31 11.22
N ASP A 72 -25.40 -8.46 12.12
CA ASP A 72 -25.88 -8.38 13.50
C ASP A 72 -26.85 -7.21 13.73
N CYS A 73 -26.97 -6.30 12.75
CA CYS A 73 -27.86 -5.14 12.85
C CYS A 73 -29.33 -5.55 12.89
N LYS A 74 -30.02 -5.13 13.96
CA LYS A 74 -31.45 -5.37 14.21
C LYS A 74 -32.33 -4.13 13.98
N LYS A 75 -31.76 -3.00 13.57
CA LYS A 75 -32.51 -1.77 13.31
C LYS A 75 -33.47 -1.94 12.13
N LYS A 76 -34.62 -1.26 12.17
CA LYS A 76 -35.65 -1.24 11.12
C LYS A 76 -36.09 0.20 10.90
N ASN A 77 -36.65 0.52 9.73
CA ASN A 77 -37.21 1.83 9.41
C ASN A 77 -36.20 2.99 9.52
N ILE A 78 -34.90 2.70 9.34
CA ILE A 78 -33.82 3.70 9.47
C ILE A 78 -33.92 4.85 8.45
N CYS A 79 -34.69 4.67 7.37
CA CYS A 79 -34.84 5.71 6.35
C CYS A 79 -35.71 6.88 6.82
N GLY A 80 -36.53 6.70 7.85
CA GLY A 80 -37.42 7.73 8.37
C GLY A 80 -38.15 8.49 7.27
N ILE A 81 -38.00 9.81 7.27
CA ILE A 81 -38.61 10.72 6.29
C ILE A 81 -37.99 10.63 4.88
N TYR A 82 -36.75 10.15 4.76
CA TYR A 82 -36.05 10.07 3.48
C TYR A 82 -36.59 8.97 2.58
N ALA A 83 -37.15 7.90 3.17
CA ALA A 83 -37.93 6.89 2.44
C ALA A 83 -39.04 6.32 3.34
N PRO A 84 -40.19 7.02 3.46
CA PRO A 84 -41.26 6.67 4.41
C PRO A 84 -41.89 5.29 4.16
N VAL A 85 -41.82 4.81 2.92
CA VAL A 85 -42.33 3.49 2.51
C VAL A 85 -41.35 2.34 2.81
N CYS A 86 -40.09 2.65 3.15
CA CYS A 86 -39.07 1.65 3.41
C CYS A 86 -39.24 1.03 4.81
N LYS A 87 -39.96 -0.09 4.86
CA LYS A 87 -40.17 -0.86 6.10
C LYS A 87 -39.19 -2.02 6.29
N ARG A 88 -38.07 -2.02 5.56
CA ARG A 88 -37.10 -3.12 5.57
C ARG A 88 -36.23 -3.08 6.83
N MET A 89 -35.69 -4.25 7.20
CA MET A 89 -34.60 -4.32 8.18
C MET A 89 -33.38 -3.61 7.60
N CYS A 90 -32.59 -2.91 8.43
CA CYS A 90 -31.42 -2.14 8.02
C CYS A 90 -30.45 -2.98 7.16
N LYS A 91 -30.22 -4.25 7.53
CA LYS A 91 -29.36 -5.18 6.77
C LYS A 91 -29.81 -5.46 5.33
N LEU A 92 -31.10 -5.30 5.03
CA LEU A 92 -31.71 -5.48 3.69
C LEU A 92 -32.04 -4.12 3.03
N CYS A 93 -31.73 -3.03 3.71
CA CYS A 93 -32.00 -1.68 3.24
C CYS A 93 -30.84 -1.18 2.38
N ASN A 94 -31.14 -0.57 1.24
CA ASN A 94 -30.14 0.06 0.38
C ASN A 94 -29.64 1.41 0.92
N HIS A 95 -30.25 1.92 1.99
CA HIS A 95 -29.92 3.20 2.62
C HIS A 95 -29.20 3.05 3.97
N CYS A 96 -28.73 1.83 4.31
CA CYS A 96 -27.93 1.64 5.52
C CYS A 96 -26.70 2.55 5.54
N ASN A 97 -26.00 2.66 4.42
CA ASN A 97 -24.78 3.46 4.31
C ASN A 97 -25.03 4.97 4.51
N SER A 98 -26.26 5.45 4.35
CA SER A 98 -26.59 6.89 4.42
C SER A 98 -27.41 7.28 5.64
N HIS A 99 -28.22 6.38 6.20
CA HIS A 99 -29.21 6.72 7.24
C HIS A 99 -29.17 5.82 8.48
N CYS A 100 -28.24 4.86 8.57
CA CYS A 100 -28.07 4.11 9.80
C CYS A 100 -27.09 4.83 10.74
N ASP A 101 -27.54 5.24 11.93
CA ASP A 101 -26.66 5.92 12.90
C ASP A 101 -25.49 5.05 13.36
N ASP A 102 -25.66 3.72 13.38
CA ASP A 102 -24.60 2.77 13.75
C ASP A 102 -23.80 2.32 12.53
N PHE A 103 -23.92 3.01 11.39
CA PHE A 103 -23.20 2.62 10.19
C PHE A 103 -21.70 2.66 10.45
N THR A 104 -21.06 1.50 10.31
CA THR A 104 -19.62 1.36 10.39
C THR A 104 -19.15 0.80 9.05
N PRO A 105 -18.29 1.50 8.29
CA PRO A 105 -17.80 0.98 7.01
C PRO A 105 -17.08 -0.37 7.17
N HIS A 106 -17.33 -1.29 6.25
CA HIS A 106 -16.60 -2.55 6.18
C HIS A 106 -15.14 -2.29 5.84
N SER A 107 -14.23 -2.82 6.65
CA SER A 107 -12.80 -2.73 6.40
C SER A 107 -12.34 -3.92 5.55
N TYR A 108 -11.74 -3.62 4.40
CA TYR A 108 -11.07 -4.60 3.55
C TYR A 108 -9.60 -4.80 3.90
N HIS A 109 -9.12 -4.16 4.97
CA HIS A 109 -7.74 -4.32 5.43
C HIS A 109 -7.45 -5.76 5.85
N CYS A 110 -6.27 -6.26 5.49
CA CYS A 110 -5.82 -7.57 5.93
C CYS A 110 -4.86 -7.46 7.12
N PRO A 111 -5.22 -7.95 8.32
CA PRO A 111 -4.37 -7.86 9.51
C PRO A 111 -3.01 -8.59 9.38
N LYS A 112 -2.88 -9.51 8.41
CA LYS A 112 -1.60 -10.18 8.12
C LYS A 112 -0.58 -9.24 7.48
N LEU A 113 -1.02 -8.11 6.92
CA LEU A 113 -0.14 -7.11 6.31
C LEU A 113 0.53 -6.20 7.34
N ASP A 114 0.10 -6.25 8.62
CA ASP A 114 0.68 -5.49 9.73
C ASP A 114 1.91 -6.19 10.33
N LYS A 115 2.09 -7.47 10.02
CA LYS A 115 3.19 -8.31 10.51
C LYS A 115 4.07 -8.76 9.36
N ALA A 116 5.36 -8.99 9.63
CA ALA A 116 6.29 -9.52 8.65
C ALA A 116 5.77 -10.86 8.08
N PRO A 117 5.87 -11.10 6.76
CA PRO A 117 6.60 -10.32 5.76
C PRO A 117 5.80 -9.18 5.11
N PHE A 118 4.64 -8.80 5.65
CA PHE A 118 3.82 -7.67 5.18
C PHE A 118 3.23 -7.82 3.76
N VAL A 119 3.22 -9.05 3.24
CA VAL A 119 2.79 -9.39 1.88
C VAL A 119 2.04 -10.71 1.83
N CYS A 120 1.37 -10.96 0.70
CA CYS A 120 0.49 -12.10 0.43
C CYS A 120 1.10 -13.15 -0.50
N ASN A 121 2.36 -13.00 -0.93
CA ASN A 121 3.07 -13.89 -1.87
C ASN A 121 2.78 -15.39 -1.62
N ALA A 122 3.07 -15.87 -0.40
CA ALA A 122 2.81 -17.26 0.05
C ALA A 122 1.53 -17.43 0.90
N CYS A 123 0.56 -16.51 0.85
CA CYS A 123 -0.66 -16.65 1.64
C CYS A 123 -1.51 -17.84 1.17
N SER A 124 -1.74 -18.82 2.05
CA SER A 124 -2.54 -20.02 1.76
C SER A 124 -3.99 -19.71 1.38
N ARG A 125 -4.55 -18.61 1.91
CA ARG A 125 -5.93 -18.19 1.65
C ARG A 125 -6.06 -17.24 0.44
N LYS A 126 -5.00 -17.02 -0.35
CA LYS A 126 -4.97 -15.99 -1.40
C LYS A 126 -6.11 -16.09 -2.43
N ARG A 127 -6.46 -17.31 -2.86
CA ARG A 127 -7.48 -17.53 -3.92
C ARG A 127 -8.89 -17.09 -3.50
N GLY A 128 -9.26 -17.29 -2.23
CA GLY A 128 -10.60 -16.93 -1.71
C GLY A 128 -10.62 -15.65 -0.86
N CYS A 129 -9.49 -14.98 -0.70
CA CYS A 129 -9.38 -13.80 0.16
C CYS A 129 -10.05 -12.58 -0.50
N ARG A 130 -11.07 -12.02 0.16
CA ARG A 130 -11.76 -10.79 -0.26
C ARG A 130 -11.21 -9.51 0.39
N LEU A 131 -10.06 -9.59 1.04
CA LEU A 131 -9.37 -8.43 1.60
C LEU A 131 -8.37 -7.87 0.58
N ASP A 132 -7.96 -6.63 0.80
CA ASP A 132 -6.86 -5.99 0.11
C ASP A 132 -5.57 -6.79 0.36
N LYS A 133 -4.73 -6.83 -0.66
CA LYS A 133 -3.53 -7.64 -0.70
C LYS A 133 -2.34 -6.75 -0.93
N ALA A 134 -1.17 -7.21 -0.51
CA ALA A 134 0.09 -6.59 -0.89
C ALA A 134 1.02 -7.67 -1.42
N TYR A 135 1.76 -7.37 -2.47
CA TYR A 135 2.71 -8.28 -3.07
C TYR A 135 4.05 -7.59 -3.22
N TYR A 136 5.13 -8.33 -2.96
CA TYR A 136 6.45 -7.90 -3.37
C TYR A 136 6.75 -8.49 -4.75
N ARG A 137 7.09 -7.62 -5.71
CA ARG A 137 7.50 -7.97 -7.07
C ARG A 137 8.84 -7.30 -7.36
N ALA A 138 9.86 -8.09 -7.67
CA ALA A 138 11.22 -7.58 -7.84
C ALA A 138 11.32 -6.54 -8.96
N THR A 139 10.58 -6.75 -10.05
CA THR A 139 10.54 -5.84 -11.20
C THR A 139 9.94 -4.48 -10.83
N ILE A 140 8.84 -4.46 -10.08
CA ILE A 140 8.19 -3.23 -9.61
C ILE A 140 9.11 -2.49 -8.64
N ALA A 141 9.63 -3.20 -7.64
CA ALA A 141 10.53 -2.64 -6.63
C ALA A 141 11.82 -2.05 -7.25
N HIS A 142 12.40 -2.74 -8.23
CA HIS A 142 13.60 -2.24 -8.90
C HIS A 142 13.32 -1.02 -9.78
N ARG A 143 12.18 -1.02 -10.51
CA ARG A 143 11.76 0.12 -11.31
C ARG A 143 11.55 1.36 -10.43
N GLU A 144 10.79 1.24 -9.34
CA GLU A 144 10.57 2.34 -8.39
C GLU A 144 11.88 2.88 -7.82
N TYR A 145 12.79 1.98 -7.40
CA TYR A 145 14.12 2.39 -6.93
C TYR A 145 14.90 3.18 -7.99
N ARG A 146 14.88 2.73 -9.25
CA ARG A 146 15.55 3.43 -10.35
C ARG A 146 14.91 4.78 -10.67
N THR A 147 13.58 4.87 -10.66
CA THR A 147 12.86 6.14 -10.85
C THR A 147 13.28 7.16 -9.79
N VAL A 148 13.22 6.79 -8.50
CA VAL A 148 13.64 7.68 -7.41
C VAL A 148 15.12 8.06 -7.51
N LEU A 149 15.98 7.12 -7.92
CA LEU A 149 17.41 7.39 -8.11
C LEU A 149 17.67 8.41 -9.23
N VAL A 150 16.92 8.31 -10.33
CA VAL A 150 16.99 9.26 -11.44
C VAL A 150 16.43 10.61 -11.01
N GLU A 151 15.22 10.65 -10.44
CA GLU A 151 14.57 11.88 -9.96
C GLU A 151 15.44 12.64 -8.96
N SER A 152 16.10 11.94 -8.03
CA SER A 152 17.03 12.57 -7.07
C SER A 152 18.26 13.23 -7.72
N ARG A 153 18.55 12.90 -8.98
CA ARG A 153 19.72 13.36 -9.74
C ARG A 153 19.35 14.23 -10.94
N SER A 154 18.06 14.35 -11.25
CA SER A 154 17.52 15.18 -12.33
C SER A 154 16.86 16.44 -11.77
N GLY A 155 17.60 17.16 -10.92
CA GLY A 155 17.27 18.52 -10.48
C GLY A 155 18.21 19.53 -11.14
N ILE A 156 17.79 20.79 -11.17
CA ILE A 156 18.66 21.88 -11.61
C ILE A 156 19.71 22.06 -10.51
N ASN A 157 20.97 21.73 -10.82
CA ASN A 157 22.10 22.00 -9.94
C ASN A 157 22.45 23.49 -10.02
N ILE A 158 21.61 24.32 -9.43
CA ILE A 158 21.77 25.78 -9.39
C ILE A 158 21.89 26.23 -7.95
N SER A 159 22.84 27.11 -7.69
CA SER A 159 22.99 27.73 -6.38
C SER A 159 21.83 28.71 -6.13
N PRO A 160 21.45 28.99 -4.87
CA PRO A 160 20.48 30.04 -4.57
C PRO A 160 20.87 31.38 -5.20
N GLU A 161 22.17 31.69 -5.24
CA GLU A 161 22.71 32.92 -5.83
C GLU A 161 22.49 32.98 -7.34
N ASP A 162 22.73 31.87 -8.05
CA ASP A 162 22.52 31.78 -9.50
C ASP A 162 21.03 31.80 -9.86
N LEU A 163 20.17 31.25 -9.00
CA LEU A 163 18.72 31.30 -9.17
C LEU A 163 18.18 32.72 -9.03
N ILE A 164 18.67 33.48 -8.04
CA ILE A 164 18.35 34.91 -7.86
C ILE A 164 18.83 35.71 -9.07
N ARG A 165 20.06 35.47 -9.56
CA ARG A 165 20.58 36.14 -10.76
C ARG A 165 19.74 35.89 -12.00
N LEU A 166 19.28 34.65 -12.20
CA LEU A 166 18.38 34.33 -13.31
C LEU A 166 17.04 35.04 -13.15
N ASP A 167 16.47 35.09 -11.95
CA ASP A 167 15.21 35.78 -11.67
C ASP A 167 15.32 37.29 -11.91
N GLU A 168 16.38 37.94 -11.42
CA GLU A 168 16.67 39.36 -11.64
C GLU A 168 16.78 39.73 -13.13
N LEU A 169 17.28 38.80 -13.96
CA LEU A 169 17.42 39.04 -15.39
C LEU A 169 16.12 38.78 -16.17
N VAL A 170 15.34 37.77 -15.77
CA VAL A 170 14.16 37.31 -16.53
C VAL A 170 12.88 38.03 -16.12
N SER A 171 12.65 38.25 -14.82
CA SER A 171 11.41 38.84 -14.30
C SER A 171 11.10 40.24 -14.84
N PRO A 172 12.06 41.18 -14.96
CA PRO A 172 11.81 42.50 -15.54
C PRO A 172 11.43 42.45 -17.03
N LEU A 173 11.97 41.50 -17.79
CA LEU A 173 11.71 41.35 -19.23
C LEU A 173 10.32 40.76 -19.50
N ILE A 174 9.79 39.95 -18.58
CA ILE A 174 8.44 39.40 -18.67
C ILE A 174 7.38 40.45 -18.30
N LEU A 175 7.66 41.30 -17.30
CA LEU A 175 6.73 42.31 -16.81
C LEU A 175 6.58 43.53 -17.74
N GLN A 176 7.41 43.63 -18.79
CA GLN A 176 7.35 44.69 -19.80
C GLN A 176 6.57 44.29 -21.06
N GLY A 177 5.93 43.10 -21.08
CA GLY A 177 5.13 42.58 -22.18
C GLY A 177 3.62 42.56 -21.89
#